data_AF-A0A0Q7SP60-F1
#
_entry.id   AF-A0A0Q7SP60-F1
#
_cell.length_a   1.000
_cell.length_b   1.000
_cell.length_c   1.000
_cell.angle_alpha   90.00
_cell.angle_beta   90.00
_cell.angle_gamma   90.00
#
_symmetry.space_group_name_H-M   'P 1'
#
loop_
_entity.id
_entity.type
_entity.pdbx_description
1 polymer ?
#
loop_
_entity_poly.entity_id
_entity_poly.type
_entity_poly.pdbx_seq_one_letter_code
_entity_poly.pdbx_strand_id
1 'polypeptide(L)'
;MISRLWNGGVIAVLLSACGNGGSAVETRERAAEGAGEAVLTAAGSIPAQAATASLDAEVPKPALTANRRETVDAKVARLFERNGADFGARSPQDYLAKVQAFTTRPPAGTDRVERPNGDVLLYQASTNTFAVVSRDGVPKTMFKPREGVAYWTEQKDRAPTFGRRRASQE
;
A
#
# COMPACT_ATOMS: atom_id res chain seq x y z
N MET A 1 -7.79 -61.82 -9.10
CA MET A 1 -8.53 -62.38 -7.94
C MET A 1 -8.25 -61.45 -6.76
N ILE A 2 -9.17 -60.78 -6.07
CA ILE A 2 -10.64 -60.79 -6.02
C ILE A 2 -11.09 -59.37 -5.63
N SER A 3 -12.21 -58.98 -6.25
CA SER A 3 -13.06 -57.82 -6.01
C SER A 3 -13.29 -57.43 -4.54
N ARG A 4 -13.59 -56.14 -4.33
CA ARG A 4 -14.66 -55.72 -3.40
C ARG A 4 -15.22 -54.37 -3.86
N LEU A 5 -16.35 -54.46 -4.54
CA LEU A 5 -17.34 -53.40 -4.66
C LEU A 5 -17.95 -53.13 -3.28
N TRP A 6 -18.26 -51.87 -2.96
CA TRP A 6 -19.45 -51.56 -2.17
C TRP A 6 -20.09 -50.24 -2.62
N ASN A 7 -21.36 -50.39 -2.98
CA ASN A 7 -22.41 -49.42 -3.27
C ASN A 7 -22.40 -48.11 -2.45
N GLY A 8 -22.76 -47.03 -3.14
CA GLY A 8 -24.11 -46.46 -3.05
C GLY A 8 -24.42 -45.56 -1.85
N GLY A 9 -24.71 -44.30 -2.15
CA GLY A 9 -25.33 -43.36 -1.21
C GLY A 9 -25.57 -42.00 -1.84
N VAL A 10 -26.64 -41.87 -2.63
CA VAL A 10 -27.20 -40.57 -3.02
C VAL A 10 -27.98 -40.03 -1.83
N ILE A 11 -27.61 -38.84 -1.34
CA ILE A 11 -28.48 -38.01 -0.50
C ILE A 11 -28.56 -36.63 -1.14
N ALA A 12 -29.70 -36.36 -1.74
CA ALA A 12 -30.16 -35.02 -2.06
C ALA A 12 -30.99 -34.52 -0.86
N VAL A 13 -30.66 -33.33 -0.32
CA VAL A 13 -31.48 -32.60 0.64
C VAL A 13 -31.73 -31.19 0.11
N LEU A 14 -32.95 -30.74 0.40
CA LEU A 14 -33.74 -29.70 -0.25
C LEU A 14 -33.43 -28.27 0.21
N LEU A 15 -34.02 -27.37 -0.58
CA LEU A 15 -34.15 -25.92 -0.55
C LEU A 15 -34.33 -25.19 0.80
N SER A 16 -33.97 -23.91 0.72
CA SER A 16 -34.64 -22.72 1.28
C SER A 16 -34.08 -22.13 2.56
N ALA A 17 -33.33 -21.03 2.41
CA ALA A 17 -33.27 -19.97 3.39
C ALA A 17 -33.46 -18.62 2.67
N CYS A 18 -34.67 -18.07 2.79
CA CYS A 18 -34.96 -16.67 2.54
C CYS A 18 -34.21 -15.78 3.54
N GLY A 19 -33.84 -14.58 3.07
CA GLY A 19 -33.75 -13.39 3.92
C GLY A 19 -32.34 -12.87 4.18
N ASN A 20 -31.85 -11.99 3.31
CA ASN A 20 -31.02 -10.89 3.79
C ASN A 20 -31.50 -9.59 3.13
N GLY A 21 -32.15 -8.78 3.96
CA GLY A 21 -32.90 -7.59 3.60
C GLY A 21 -32.07 -6.55 2.87
N GLY A 22 -32.72 -5.90 1.91
CA GLY A 22 -32.23 -4.68 1.29
C GLY A 22 -31.98 -3.62 2.34
N SER A 23 -30.75 -3.10 2.37
CA SER A 23 -30.42 -1.90 3.14
C SER A 23 -31.04 -0.70 2.45
N ALA A 24 -32.16 -0.22 2.97
CA ALA A 24 -32.69 1.10 2.66
C ALA A 24 -31.92 2.12 3.50
N VAL A 25 -31.14 2.99 2.85
CA VAL A 25 -30.62 4.20 3.48
C VAL A 25 -31.71 5.27 3.42
N GLU A 26 -32.54 5.30 4.47
CA GLU A 26 -33.38 6.45 4.75
C GLU A 26 -32.55 7.46 5.54
N THR A 27 -32.07 8.51 4.89
CA THR A 27 -31.59 9.71 5.58
C THR A 27 -32.47 10.88 5.17
N ARG A 28 -33.59 11.01 5.91
CA ARG A 28 -34.23 12.24 6.37
C ARG A 28 -33.95 13.48 5.50
N GLU A 29 -34.95 13.80 4.67
CA GLU A 29 -35.26 15.18 4.32
C GLU A 29 -35.33 16.03 5.60
N ARG A 30 -34.51 17.07 5.67
CA ARG A 30 -34.71 18.20 6.58
C ARG A 30 -35.26 19.35 5.77
N ALA A 31 -36.57 19.34 5.59
CA ALA A 31 -37.34 20.54 5.32
C ALA A 31 -37.33 21.39 6.61
N ALA A 32 -36.84 22.62 6.49
CA ALA A 32 -37.16 23.71 7.38
C ALA A 32 -37.16 24.99 6.53
N GLU A 33 -38.36 25.40 6.13
CA GLU A 33 -38.65 26.75 5.69
C GLU A 33 -38.60 27.69 6.91
N GLY A 34 -38.16 28.94 6.70
CA GLY A 34 -38.47 30.02 7.63
C GLY A 34 -37.44 31.14 7.74
N ALA A 35 -37.89 32.33 7.37
CA ALA A 35 -37.36 33.67 7.64
C ALA A 35 -36.25 34.19 6.73
N GLY A 36 -36.66 35.08 5.82
CA GLY A 36 -35.79 36.09 5.26
C GLY A 36 -35.40 37.14 6.30
N GLU A 37 -34.34 37.87 6.03
CA GLU A 37 -34.41 39.28 5.64
C GLU A 37 -33.00 39.75 5.28
N ALA A 38 -32.92 40.49 4.18
CA ALA A 38 -31.72 41.11 3.69
C ALA A 38 -31.44 42.39 4.48
N VAL A 39 -30.22 42.55 4.99
CA VAL A 39 -29.66 43.87 5.31
C VAL A 39 -28.24 43.94 4.73
N LEU A 40 -28.09 44.92 3.84
CA LEU A 40 -26.86 45.38 3.22
C LEU A 40 -26.10 46.34 4.16
N THR A 41 -24.86 46.62 3.78
CA THR A 41 -23.86 47.60 4.31
C THR A 41 -22.84 46.98 5.27
N ALA A 42 -21.53 47.22 5.14
CA ALA A 42 -20.83 48.37 4.58
C ALA A 42 -19.49 48.00 3.91
N ALA A 43 -19.08 48.89 3.01
CA ALA A 43 -17.80 48.90 2.34
C ALA A 43 -16.64 49.15 3.33
N GLY A 44 -15.56 48.39 3.15
CA GLY A 44 -14.26 48.66 3.76
C GLY A 44 -13.17 48.24 2.78
N SER A 45 -12.78 49.18 1.91
CA SER A 45 -11.61 49.02 1.04
C SER A 45 -10.33 49.09 1.86
N ILE A 46 -9.48 48.08 1.77
CA ILE A 46 -8.03 48.19 2.04
C ILE A 46 -7.29 47.65 0.80
N PRO A 47 -6.27 48.37 0.29
CA PRO A 47 -5.67 48.09 -1.01
C PRO A 47 -4.69 46.92 -0.98
N ALA A 48 -4.37 46.49 -2.20
CA ALA A 48 -3.56 45.37 -2.61
C ALA A 48 -2.21 45.20 -1.90
N GLN A 49 -1.87 43.94 -1.61
CA GLN A 49 -0.51 43.49 -1.86
C GLN A 49 -0.53 42.07 -2.43
N ALA A 50 -0.01 41.95 -3.65
CA ALA A 50 0.32 40.69 -4.27
C ALA A 50 1.35 39.96 -3.41
N ALA A 51 0.99 38.75 -2.98
CA ALA A 51 1.94 37.68 -2.81
C ALA A 51 1.38 36.49 -3.58
N THR A 52 1.76 36.41 -4.85
CA THR A 52 1.80 35.16 -5.59
C THR A 52 2.85 34.28 -4.92
N ALA A 53 2.52 33.72 -3.76
CA ALA A 53 3.13 32.49 -3.31
C ALA A 53 2.37 31.40 -4.04
N SER A 54 2.94 30.91 -5.14
CA SER A 54 2.57 29.61 -5.68
C SER A 54 2.78 28.60 -4.55
N LEU A 55 1.71 28.34 -3.81
CA LEU A 55 1.57 27.12 -3.05
C LEU A 55 1.44 26.06 -4.13
N ASP A 56 2.58 25.58 -4.63
CA ASP A 56 2.65 24.20 -5.08
C ASP A 56 2.21 23.39 -3.86
N ALA A 57 0.91 23.12 -3.79
CA ALA A 57 0.31 22.19 -2.87
C ALA A 57 0.85 20.83 -3.30
N GLU A 58 2.08 20.53 -2.86
CA GLU A 58 2.70 19.23 -2.97
C GLU A 58 1.75 18.28 -2.26
N VAL A 59 0.98 17.53 -3.05
CA VAL A 59 0.09 16.50 -2.55
C VAL A 59 0.95 15.58 -1.68
N PRO A 60 0.65 15.43 -0.37
CA PRO A 60 1.53 14.72 0.53
C PRO A 60 1.72 13.28 0.03
N LYS A 61 2.95 12.97 -0.36
CA LYS A 61 3.32 11.66 -0.88
C LYS A 61 2.95 10.57 0.12
N PRO A 62 2.32 9.46 -0.32
CA PRO A 62 1.89 8.42 0.59
C PRO A 62 3.08 7.78 1.32
N ALA A 63 2.85 7.37 2.57
CA ALA A 63 3.87 6.76 3.42
C ALA A 63 4.36 5.39 2.92
N LEU A 64 3.50 4.65 2.21
CA LEU A 64 3.77 3.35 1.60
C LEU A 64 2.85 3.20 0.38
N THR A 65 3.31 2.50 -0.66
CA THR A 65 2.46 2.22 -1.83
C THR A 65 1.25 1.37 -1.45
N ALA A 66 0.06 1.72 -1.96
CA ALA A 66 -1.16 0.92 -1.83
C ALA A 66 -1.71 0.57 -3.22
N ASN A 67 -2.74 -0.29 -3.25
CA ASN A 67 -3.50 -0.56 -4.47
C ASN A 67 -4.99 -0.69 -4.13
N ARG A 68 -5.85 -0.70 -5.16
CA ARG A 68 -7.32 -0.82 -5.02
C ARG A 68 -7.84 -2.03 -4.21
N ARG A 69 -7.00 -3.04 -3.95
CA ARG A 69 -7.34 -4.25 -3.17
C ARG A 69 -6.79 -4.23 -1.74
N GLU A 70 -5.90 -3.29 -1.40
CA GLU A 70 -5.24 -3.24 -0.09
C GLU A 70 -4.96 -1.79 0.29
N THR A 71 -5.58 -1.32 1.37
CA THR A 71 -5.32 0.03 1.93
C THR A 71 -3.90 0.14 2.46
N VAL A 72 -3.40 1.37 2.65
CA VAL A 72 -2.08 1.61 3.23
C VAL A 72 -1.97 0.96 4.62
N ASP A 73 -2.95 1.19 5.50
CA ASP A 73 -2.92 0.65 6.86
C ASP A 73 -2.94 -0.87 6.90
N ALA A 74 -3.76 -1.51 6.07
CA ALA A 74 -3.81 -2.97 5.97
C ALA A 74 -2.47 -3.53 5.49
N LYS A 75 -1.85 -2.88 4.50
CA LYS A 75 -0.52 -3.28 4.01
C LYS A 75 0.54 -3.10 5.08
N VAL A 76 0.52 -2.00 5.82
CA VAL A 76 1.47 -1.73 6.91
C VAL A 76 1.36 -2.79 8.00
N ALA A 77 0.14 -3.11 8.44
CA ALA A 77 -0.13 -4.17 9.41
C ALA A 77 0.44 -5.52 8.93
N ARG A 78 0.14 -5.93 7.69
CA ARG A 78 0.65 -7.19 7.11
C ARG A 78 2.18 -7.22 6.98
N LEU A 79 2.81 -6.11 6.58
CA LEU A 79 4.27 -6.04 6.48
C LEU A 79 4.93 -6.09 7.86
N PHE A 80 4.31 -5.48 8.86
CA PHE A 80 4.73 -5.53 10.25
C PHE A 80 4.61 -6.94 10.84
N GLU A 81 3.48 -7.62 10.65
CA GLU A 81 3.31 -9.00 11.12
C GLU A 81 4.40 -9.94 10.57
N ARG A 82 4.76 -9.77 9.30
CA ARG A 82 5.76 -10.63 8.66
C ARG A 82 7.20 -10.30 9.02
N ASN A 83 7.53 -9.01 9.14
CA ASN A 83 8.94 -8.57 9.19
C ASN A 83 9.27 -7.72 10.43
N GLY A 84 8.28 -7.27 11.20
CA GLY A 84 8.45 -6.27 12.26
C GLY A 84 9.44 -6.70 13.34
N ALA A 85 9.37 -7.98 13.75
CA ALA A 85 10.26 -8.57 14.73
C ALA A 85 11.74 -8.48 14.30
N ASP A 86 12.04 -8.68 13.02
CA ASP A 86 13.41 -8.63 12.49
C ASP A 86 14.07 -7.24 12.64
N PHE A 87 13.26 -6.19 12.79
CA PHE A 87 13.71 -4.81 12.97
C PHE A 87 13.47 -4.29 14.39
N GLY A 88 13.08 -5.16 15.33
CA GLY A 88 12.74 -4.77 16.69
C GLY A 88 11.61 -3.73 16.75
N ALA A 89 10.71 -3.76 15.76
CA ALA A 89 9.57 -2.84 15.73
C ALA A 89 8.51 -3.28 16.74
N ARG A 90 7.97 -2.33 17.50
CA ARG A 90 6.98 -2.62 18.56
C ARG A 90 5.53 -2.49 18.11
N SER A 91 5.30 -1.83 16.97
CA SER A 91 4.00 -1.60 16.39
C SER A 91 4.09 -1.45 14.86
N PRO A 92 2.97 -1.55 14.13
CA PRO A 92 2.96 -1.28 12.69
C PRO A 92 3.48 0.11 12.32
N GLN A 93 3.18 1.13 13.12
CA GLN A 93 3.61 2.51 12.91
C GLN A 93 5.11 2.67 13.16
N ASP A 94 5.67 2.01 14.19
CA ASP A 94 7.11 2.00 14.45
C ASP A 94 7.87 1.31 13.31
N TYR A 95 7.31 0.21 12.79
CA TYR A 95 7.86 -0.45 11.60
C TYR A 95 7.80 0.44 10.36
N LEU A 96 6.68 1.12 10.10
CA LEU A 96 6.57 2.07 8.99
C LEU A 96 7.58 3.21 9.10
N ALA A 97 7.78 3.77 10.31
CA ALA A 97 8.80 4.80 10.54
C ALA A 97 10.21 4.29 10.21
N LYS A 98 10.53 3.04 10.56
CA LYS A 98 11.80 2.39 10.19
C LYS A 98 11.94 2.18 8.69
N VAL A 99 10.87 1.74 8.01
CA VAL A 99 10.83 1.62 6.55
C VAL A 99 11.15 2.97 5.92
N GLN A 100 10.44 4.03 6.31
CA GLN A 100 10.64 5.38 5.79
C GLN A 100 12.05 5.90 6.06
N ALA A 101 12.57 5.70 7.27
CA ALA A 101 13.92 6.12 7.63
C ALA A 101 14.97 5.46 6.71
N PHE A 102 14.89 4.13 6.55
CA PHE A 102 15.82 3.38 5.69
C PHE A 102 15.72 3.80 4.22
N THR A 103 14.52 3.98 3.68
CA THR A 103 14.35 4.28 2.25
C THR A 103 14.65 5.74 1.90
N THR A 104 14.45 6.68 2.83
CA THR A 104 14.69 8.11 2.60
C THR A 104 16.14 8.50 2.89
N ARG A 105 16.76 7.88 3.90
CA ARG A 105 18.17 8.08 4.24
C ARG A 105 18.84 6.72 4.45
N PRO A 106 19.12 5.98 3.35
CA PRO A 106 19.81 4.70 3.46
C PRO A 106 21.18 4.89 4.14
N PRO A 107 21.57 4.01 5.08
CA PRO A 107 22.88 4.06 5.70
C PRO A 107 24.02 3.98 4.66
N ALA A 108 25.20 4.49 5.02
CA ALA A 108 26.39 4.32 4.20
C ALA A 108 26.67 2.83 3.90
N GLY A 109 27.13 2.53 2.69
CA GLY A 109 27.32 1.16 2.23
C GLY A 109 26.03 0.43 1.83
N THR A 110 24.93 1.15 1.63
CA THR A 110 23.73 0.59 0.99
C THR A 110 23.93 0.53 -0.52
N ASP A 111 23.90 -0.67 -1.07
CA ASP A 111 23.89 -0.91 -2.51
C ASP A 111 22.52 -0.58 -3.11
N ARG A 112 22.52 -0.16 -4.37
CA ARG A 112 21.32 0.24 -5.10
C ARG A 112 21.32 -0.33 -6.52
N VAL A 113 20.15 -0.80 -6.97
CA VAL A 113 19.89 -1.13 -8.38
C VAL A 113 18.52 -0.60 -8.79
N GLU A 114 18.44 0.01 -9.97
CA GLU A 114 17.20 0.45 -10.58
C GLU A 114 16.70 -0.56 -11.62
N ARG A 115 15.39 -0.81 -11.61
CA ARG A 115 14.72 -1.69 -12.58
C ARG A 115 14.18 -0.90 -13.77
N PRO A 116 13.92 -1.55 -14.93
CA PRO A 116 13.33 -0.88 -16.10
C PRO A 116 11.99 -0.18 -15.85
N ASN A 117 11.24 -0.57 -14.81
CA ASN A 117 9.99 0.08 -14.42
C ASN A 117 10.18 1.30 -13.50
N GLY A 118 11.44 1.70 -13.23
CA GLY A 118 11.83 2.81 -12.36
C GLY A 118 11.83 2.48 -10.87
N ASP A 119 11.47 1.25 -10.47
CA ASP A 119 11.59 0.86 -9.07
C ASP A 119 13.06 0.69 -8.69
N VAL A 120 13.37 1.08 -7.46
CA VAL A 120 14.71 1.02 -6.88
C VAL A 120 14.74 -0.07 -5.82
N LEU A 121 15.74 -0.93 -5.91
CA LEU A 121 16.08 -1.90 -4.89
C LEU A 121 17.26 -1.37 -4.09
N LEU A 122 17.18 -1.51 -2.77
CA LEU A 122 18.20 -1.10 -1.82
C LEU A 122 18.62 -2.32 -0.99
N TYR A 123 19.91 -2.52 -0.79
CA TYR A 123 20.42 -3.57 0.09
C TYR A 123 21.59 -3.09 0.94
N GLN A 124 21.48 -3.25 2.25
CA GLN A 124 22.52 -2.87 3.21
C GLN A 124 23.03 -4.17 3.88
N ALA A 125 24.29 -4.53 3.61
CA ALA A 125 24.85 -5.82 3.99
C ALA A 125 25.05 -5.97 5.51
N SER A 126 25.52 -4.94 6.20
CA SER A 126 25.81 -4.98 7.65
C SER A 126 24.57 -5.23 8.53
N THR A 127 23.40 -4.76 8.12
CA THR A 127 22.11 -4.96 8.80
C THR A 127 21.24 -6.00 8.09
N ASN A 128 21.76 -6.59 7.00
CA ASN A 128 21.04 -7.46 6.09
C ASN A 128 19.64 -6.91 5.73
N THR A 129 19.56 -5.63 5.36
CA THR A 129 18.28 -4.95 5.14
C THR A 129 18.05 -4.75 3.65
N PHE A 130 16.95 -5.30 3.14
CA PHE A 130 16.49 -5.10 1.77
C PHE A 130 15.23 -4.23 1.75
N ALA A 131 15.12 -3.31 0.78
CA ALA A 131 13.91 -2.55 0.53
C ALA A 131 13.67 -2.33 -0.97
N VAL A 132 12.41 -2.05 -1.30
CA VAL A 132 12.01 -1.63 -2.65
C VAL A 132 11.30 -0.29 -2.54
N VAL A 133 11.64 0.64 -3.43
CA VAL A 133 11.05 1.97 -3.54
C VAL A 133 10.47 2.12 -4.95
N SER A 134 9.29 2.74 -5.09
CA SER A 134 8.72 3.05 -6.40
C SER A 134 9.57 4.09 -7.14
N ARG A 135 9.34 4.25 -8.45
CA ARG A 135 9.97 5.37 -9.20
C ARG A 135 9.65 6.74 -8.61
N ASP A 136 8.45 6.89 -8.05
CA ASP A 136 8.01 8.14 -7.41
C ASP A 136 8.62 8.29 -6.00
N GLY A 137 9.52 7.37 -5.60
CA GLY A 137 10.21 7.34 -4.32
C GLY A 137 9.35 6.83 -3.16
N VAL A 138 8.19 6.21 -3.41
CA VAL A 138 7.29 5.70 -2.35
C VAL A 138 7.74 4.29 -1.94
N PRO A 139 7.97 4.02 -0.65
CA PRO A 139 8.37 2.68 -0.22
C PRO A 139 7.32 1.61 -0.59
N LYS A 140 7.79 0.44 -1.03
CA LYS A 140 6.96 -0.72 -1.38
C LYS A 140 7.03 -1.83 -0.35
N THR A 141 8.23 -2.09 0.18
CA THR A 141 8.48 -3.10 1.22
C THR A 141 9.87 -2.89 1.85
N MET A 142 10.09 -3.49 3.01
CA MET A 142 11.39 -3.71 3.64
C MET A 142 11.37 -5.09 4.32
N PHE A 143 12.49 -5.80 4.38
CA PHE A 143 12.65 -7.06 5.14
C PHE A 143 14.13 -7.46 5.25
N LYS A 144 14.45 -8.46 6.09
CA LYS A 144 15.76 -9.12 6.10
C LYS A 144 15.68 -10.42 5.28
N PRO A 145 16.39 -10.53 4.13
CA PRO A 145 16.35 -11.77 3.35
C PRO A 145 17.07 -12.90 4.09
N ARG A 146 16.53 -14.12 4.02
CA ARG A 146 17.12 -15.30 4.69
C ARG A 146 18.48 -15.66 4.10
N GLU A 147 18.61 -15.51 2.79
CA GLU A 147 19.81 -15.83 2.01
C GLU A 147 20.84 -14.68 2.02
N GLY A 148 20.53 -13.57 2.71
CA GLY A 148 21.45 -12.45 2.87
C GLY A 148 21.96 -11.87 1.55
N VAL A 149 23.28 -11.79 1.41
CA VAL A 149 23.93 -11.24 0.20
C VAL A 149 23.63 -12.07 -1.05
N ALA A 150 23.36 -13.38 -0.92
CA ALA A 150 23.01 -14.21 -2.07
C ALA A 150 21.66 -13.79 -2.67
N TYR A 151 20.70 -13.42 -1.82
CA TYR A 151 19.43 -12.81 -2.27
C TYR A 151 19.69 -11.52 -3.05
N TRP A 152 20.61 -10.68 -2.56
CA TRP A 152 20.94 -9.43 -3.24
C TRP A 152 21.56 -9.66 -4.62
N THR A 153 22.50 -10.59 -4.75
CA THR A 153 23.09 -10.97 -6.05
C THR A 153 22.00 -11.40 -7.04
N GLU A 154 21.08 -12.29 -6.63
CA GLU A 154 19.97 -12.73 -7.46
C GLU A 154 19.06 -11.57 -7.88
N GLN A 155 18.77 -10.62 -6.97
CA GLN A 155 17.98 -9.44 -7.31
C GLN A 155 18.67 -8.56 -8.37
N LYS A 156 20.00 -8.37 -8.29
CA LYS A 156 20.77 -7.63 -9.30
C LYS A 156 20.73 -8.30 -10.66
N ASP A 157 20.92 -9.62 -10.70
CA ASP A 157 20.92 -10.38 -11.95
C ASP A 157 19.56 -10.34 -12.66
N ARG A 158 18.46 -10.33 -11.88
CA ARG A 158 17.09 -10.27 -12.41
C ARG A 158 16.61 -8.86 -12.73
N ALA A 159 17.20 -7.82 -12.15
CA ALA A 159 16.73 -6.45 -12.31
C ALA A 159 16.60 -6.01 -13.78
N PRO A 160 17.56 -6.27 -14.70
CA PRO A 160 17.48 -5.80 -16.09
C PRO A 160 16.33 -6.41 -16.91
N THR A 161 15.85 -7.59 -16.51
CA THR A 161 14.78 -8.33 -17.19
C THR A 161 13.44 -8.23 -16.47
N PHE A 162 13.37 -7.51 -15.34
CA PHE A 162 12.15 -7.38 -14.55
C PHE A 162 10.99 -6.82 -15.39
N GLY A 163 9.83 -7.47 -15.29
CA GLY A 163 8.62 -7.05 -15.99
C GLY A 163 8.58 -7.39 -17.48
N ARG A 164 9.66 -7.92 -18.07
CA ARG A 164 9.62 -8.50 -19.41
C ARG A 164 8.75 -9.76 -19.34
N ARG A 165 7.73 -9.84 -20.20
CA ARG A 165 7.00 -11.10 -20.38
C ARG A 165 8.04 -12.11 -20.86
N ARG A 166 8.14 -13.26 -20.19
CA ARG A 166 8.88 -14.39 -20.75
C ARG A 166 8.19 -14.69 -22.08
N ALA A 167 8.86 -14.36 -23.18
CA ALA A 167 8.43 -14.89 -24.47
C ALA A 167 8.41 -16.40 -24.28
N SER A 168 7.24 -17.00 -24.48
CA SER A 168 7.08 -18.44 -24.44
C SER A 168 8.13 -19.01 -25.39
N GLN A 169 9.13 -19.70 -24.85
CA GLN A 169 10.04 -20.49 -25.66
C GLN A 169 9.20 -21.71 -26.06
N GLU A 170 8.70 -21.71 -27.29
CA GLU A 170 8.14 -22.89 -27.95
C GLU A 170 9.24 -23.87 -28.34
#